data_AF-A0A4P8YMA5-F1
#
_entry.id   AF-A0A4P8YMA5-F1
#
_cell.length_a   1.000
_cell.length_b   1.000
_cell.length_c   1.000
_cell.angle_alpha   90.00
_cell.angle_beta   90.00
_cell.angle_gamma   90.00
#
_symmetry.space_group_name_H-M   'P 1'
#
loop_
_entity.id
_entity.type
_entity.pdbx_description
1 polymer ?
#
loop_
_entity_poly.entity_id
_entity_poly.type
_entity_poly.pdbx_seq_one_letter_code
_entity_poly.pdbx_strand_id
1 'polypeptide(L)'
;MTSLLSRYWRPLVALVLLLVACWSVWRSGYHAADSEWSQRWTERDAADAADARALAQQQAAARAEEQRRQSAITRITQNAQQQISAARADAVSARAASDRLQRTIDQLRHGDNRTSGNSDTTSGGQATARQCSVLADVLSESVERNRQLAAEADRSRAAGQACERIYDAVRGRR
;
A
#
# COMPACT_ATOMS: atom_id res chain seq x y z
N MET A 1 -23.20 68.81 64.52
CA MET A 1 -23.09 68.02 63.27
C MET A 1 -23.95 66.74 63.28
N THR A 2 -24.95 66.63 64.16
CA THR A 2 -25.80 65.42 64.32
C THR A 2 -27.27 65.60 63.91
N SER A 3 -27.74 66.84 63.67
CA SER A 3 -29.16 67.11 63.35
C SER A 3 -29.53 66.93 61.88
N LEU A 4 -28.57 67.04 60.96
CA LEU A 4 -28.75 66.67 59.56
C LEU A 4 -28.87 65.14 59.43
N LEU A 5 -28.12 64.40 60.25
CA LEU A 5 -28.10 62.95 60.23
C LEU A 5 -29.46 62.34 60.61
N SER A 6 -30.15 62.87 61.64
CA SER A 6 -31.46 62.36 62.05
C SER A 6 -32.61 62.71 61.10
N ARG A 7 -32.50 63.83 60.35
CA ARG A 7 -33.51 64.27 59.39
C ARG A 7 -33.45 63.53 58.05
N TYR A 8 -32.24 63.19 57.59
CA TYR A 8 -32.03 62.49 56.31
C TYR A 8 -31.85 60.96 56.45
N TRP A 9 -31.78 60.42 57.67
CA TRP A 9 -31.69 58.97 57.90
C TRP A 9 -32.87 58.21 57.27
N ARG A 10 -34.10 58.66 57.49
CA ARG A 10 -35.32 57.98 57.00
C ARG A 10 -35.34 57.80 55.47
N PRO A 11 -35.10 58.84 54.64
CA PRO A 11 -35.04 58.67 53.19
C PRO A 11 -33.81 57.86 52.74
N LEU A 12 -32.68 57.92 53.45
CA LEU A 12 -31.51 57.08 53.16
C LEU A 12 -31.82 55.60 53.33
N VAL A 13 -32.46 55.22 54.45
CA VAL A 13 -32.88 53.84 54.68
C VAL A 13 -33.89 53.38 53.62
N ALA A 14 -34.86 54.24 53.26
CA ALA A 14 -35.81 53.91 52.21
C ALA A 14 -35.14 53.70 50.83
N LEU A 15 -34.16 54.53 50.47
CA LEU A 15 -33.40 54.38 49.22
C LEU A 15 -32.56 53.11 49.22
N VAL A 16 -31.88 52.79 50.33
CA VAL A 16 -31.12 51.54 50.47
C VAL A 16 -32.04 50.33 50.32
N LEU A 17 -33.23 50.34 50.93
CA LEU A 17 -34.20 49.26 50.80
C LEU A 17 -34.68 49.09 49.34
N LEU A 18 -34.92 50.19 48.62
CA LEU A 18 -35.27 50.14 47.20
C LEU A 18 -34.15 49.57 46.34
N LEU A 19 -32.89 49.95 46.58
CA LEU A 19 -31.74 49.39 45.87
C LEU A 19 -31.57 47.90 46.14
N VAL A 20 -31.73 47.47 47.40
CA VAL A 20 -31.66 46.04 47.76
C VAL A 20 -32.79 45.24 47.11
N ALA A 21 -34.01 45.79 47.07
CA ALA A 21 -35.14 45.15 46.40
C ALA A 21 -34.95 45.07 44.87
N CYS A 22 -34.40 46.12 44.26
CA CYS A 22 -34.08 46.10 42.83
C CYS A 22 -32.97 45.09 42.52
N TRP A 23 -31.92 45.05 43.35
CA TRP A 23 -30.81 44.12 43.21
C TRP A 23 -31.23 42.67 43.40
N SER A 24 -32.13 42.37 44.35
CA SER A 24 -32.62 41.01 44.58
C SER A 24 -33.44 40.51 43.39
N VAL A 25 -34.35 41.33 42.84
CA VAL A 25 -35.13 40.98 41.64
C VAL A 25 -34.23 40.76 40.42
N TRP A 26 -33.26 41.67 40.19
CA TRP A 26 -32.31 41.53 39.09
C TRP A 26 -31.46 40.27 39.22
N ARG A 27 -30.93 39.99 40.42
CA ARG A 27 -30.12 38.81 40.71
C ARG A 27 -30.91 37.52 40.49
N SER A 28 -32.15 37.44 40.96
CA SER A 28 -33.01 36.27 40.75
C SER A 28 -33.31 36.04 39.26
N GLY A 29 -33.59 37.10 38.50
CA GLY A 29 -33.81 37.01 37.06
C GLY A 29 -32.56 36.57 36.30
N TYR A 30 -31.39 37.11 36.67
CA TYR A 30 -30.11 36.73 36.08
C TYR A 30 -29.79 35.25 36.34
N HIS A 31 -29.89 34.78 37.59
CA HIS A 31 -29.59 33.38 37.92
C HIS A 31 -30.56 32.40 37.26
N ALA A 32 -31.84 32.75 37.15
CA ALA A 32 -32.80 31.93 36.42
C ALA A 32 -32.42 31.79 34.94
N ALA A 33 -32.15 32.92 34.26
CA ALA A 33 -31.72 32.93 32.87
C ALA A 33 -30.38 32.22 32.67
N ASP A 34 -29.39 32.47 33.52
CA ASP A 34 -28.05 31.86 33.47
C ASP A 34 -28.12 30.34 33.65
N SER A 35 -28.96 29.85 34.56
CA SER A 35 -29.16 28.41 34.76
C SER A 35 -29.83 27.73 33.56
N GLU A 36 -30.83 28.37 32.95
CA GLU A 36 -31.50 27.85 31.76
C GLU A 36 -30.55 27.86 30.55
N TRP A 37 -29.81 28.95 30.34
CA TRP A 37 -28.85 29.03 29.25
C TRP A 37 -27.72 28.03 29.43
N SER A 38 -27.10 27.97 30.62
CA SER A 38 -26.00 27.04 30.87
C SER A 38 -26.41 25.58 30.63
N GLN A 39 -27.61 25.18 31.03
CA GLN A 39 -28.15 23.83 30.72
C GLN A 39 -28.23 23.60 29.21
N ARG A 40 -28.88 24.50 28.47
CA ARG A 40 -28.98 24.40 27.00
C ARG A 40 -27.61 24.31 26.32
N TRP A 41 -26.63 25.09 26.78
CA TRP A 41 -25.26 25.02 26.28
C TRP A 41 -24.60 23.68 26.59
N THR A 42 -24.73 23.17 27.82
CA THR A 42 -24.15 21.87 28.18
C THR A 42 -24.77 20.71 27.41
N GLU A 43 -26.09 20.73 27.18
CA GLU A 43 -26.78 19.73 26.37
C GLU A 43 -26.30 19.77 24.92
N ARG A 44 -26.15 20.98 24.36
CA ARG A 44 -25.66 21.18 22.99
C ARG A 44 -24.21 20.74 22.85
N ASP A 45 -23.33 21.12 23.77
CA ASP A 45 -21.93 20.71 23.77
C ASP A 45 -21.78 19.19 23.93
N ALA A 46 -22.64 18.57 24.74
CA ALA A 46 -22.66 17.11 24.88
C ALA A 46 -23.11 16.42 23.58
N ALA A 47 -24.12 16.97 22.89
CA ALA A 47 -24.56 16.48 21.58
C ALA A 47 -23.46 16.66 20.50
N ASP A 48 -22.88 17.87 20.40
CA ASP A 48 -21.79 18.18 19.47
C ASP A 48 -20.57 17.25 19.72
N ALA A 49 -20.24 16.98 20.97
CA ALA A 49 -19.17 16.06 21.34
C ALA A 49 -19.49 14.59 20.99
N ALA A 50 -20.75 14.17 21.15
CA ALA A 50 -21.19 12.82 20.76
C ALA A 50 -21.11 12.64 19.23
N ASP A 51 -21.57 13.62 18.46
CA ASP A 51 -21.51 13.60 17.00
C ASP A 51 -20.06 13.62 16.49
N ALA A 52 -19.20 14.46 17.08
CA ALA A 52 -17.78 14.49 16.74
C ALA A 52 -17.10 13.13 17.02
N ARG A 53 -17.44 12.47 18.14
CA ARG A 53 -16.92 11.13 18.45
C ARG A 53 -17.45 10.07 17.48
N ALA A 54 -18.73 10.11 17.14
CA ALA A 54 -19.32 9.19 16.16
C ALA A 54 -18.65 9.33 14.80
N LEU A 55 -18.45 10.57 14.33
CA LEU A 55 -17.73 10.85 13.08
C LEU A 55 -16.28 10.36 13.15
N ALA A 56 -15.57 10.62 14.25
CA ALA A 56 -14.20 10.17 14.42
C ALA A 56 -14.09 8.64 14.40
N GLN A 57 -15.03 7.92 15.02
CA GLN A 57 -15.10 6.46 14.99
C GLN A 57 -15.36 5.92 13.57
N GLN A 58 -16.30 6.51 12.84
CA GLN A 58 -16.56 6.12 11.44
C GLN A 58 -15.33 6.36 10.55
N GLN A 59 -14.67 7.50 10.70
CA GLN A 59 -13.43 7.78 9.97
C GLN A 59 -12.31 6.81 10.35
N ALA A 60 -12.16 6.48 11.64
CA ALA A 60 -11.16 5.53 12.11
C ALA A 60 -11.42 4.13 11.53
N ALA A 61 -12.68 3.67 11.53
CA ALA A 61 -13.07 2.40 10.93
C ALA A 61 -12.79 2.37 9.42
N ALA A 62 -13.13 3.44 8.69
CA ALA A 62 -12.86 3.57 7.26
C ALA A 62 -11.34 3.55 6.96
N ARG A 63 -10.54 4.29 7.74
CA ARG A 63 -9.07 4.30 7.61
C ARG A 63 -8.46 2.95 7.94
N ALA A 64 -8.96 2.24 8.95
CA ALA A 64 -8.48 0.91 9.31
C ALA A 64 -8.73 -0.10 8.19
N GLU A 65 -9.90 -0.06 7.55
CA GLU A 65 -10.22 -0.91 6.40
C GLU A 65 -9.33 -0.58 5.19
N GLU A 66 -9.10 0.71 4.91
CA GLU A 66 -8.18 1.13 3.85
C GLU A 66 -6.76 0.64 4.12
N GLN A 67 -6.24 0.82 5.34
CA GLN A 67 -4.93 0.31 5.73
C GLN A 67 -4.83 -1.22 5.63
N ARG A 68 -5.90 -1.94 5.99
CA ARG A 68 -5.97 -3.39 5.81
C ARG A 68 -5.84 -3.78 4.34
N ARG A 69 -6.54 -3.11 3.43
CA ARG A 69 -6.46 -3.36 1.98
C ARG A 69 -5.08 -3.02 1.42
N GLN A 70 -4.55 -1.84 1.75
CA GLN A 70 -3.23 -1.40 1.29
C GLN A 70 -2.11 -2.32 1.77
N SER A 71 -2.15 -2.77 3.02
CA SER A 71 -1.15 -3.70 3.55
C SER A 71 -1.21 -5.07 2.86
N ALA A 72 -2.42 -5.56 2.55
CA ALA A 72 -2.59 -6.79 1.79
C ALA A 72 -2.03 -6.67 0.36
N ILE A 73 -2.38 -5.60 -0.34
CA ILE A 73 -1.86 -5.30 -1.68
C ILE A 73 -0.33 -5.21 -1.65
N THR A 74 0.23 -4.46 -0.70
CA THR A 74 1.69 -4.30 -0.55
C THR A 74 2.39 -5.64 -0.39
N ARG A 75 1.87 -6.52 0.48
CA ARG A 75 2.43 -7.88 0.67
C ARG A 75 2.34 -8.71 -0.61
N ILE A 76 1.22 -8.64 -1.32
CA ILE A 76 1.05 -9.37 -2.59
C ILE A 76 2.04 -8.86 -3.64
N THR A 77 2.20 -7.54 -3.77
CA THR A 77 3.17 -6.93 -4.68
C THR A 77 4.61 -7.33 -4.33
N GLN A 78 4.98 -7.35 -3.04
CA GLN A 78 6.29 -7.82 -2.61
C GLN A 78 6.52 -9.29 -2.96
N ASN A 79 5.54 -10.15 -2.69
CA ASN A 79 5.62 -11.58 -3.04
C ASN A 79 5.67 -11.81 -4.57
N ALA A 80 4.97 -10.99 -5.36
CA ALA A 80 5.05 -11.04 -6.81
C ALA A 80 6.42 -10.60 -7.31
N GLN A 81 6.97 -9.53 -6.74
CA GLN A 81 8.31 -9.04 -7.08
C GLN A 81 9.39 -10.07 -6.74
N GLN A 82 9.27 -10.76 -5.61
CA GLN A 82 10.17 -11.85 -5.23
C GLN A 82 10.10 -13.01 -6.24
N GLN A 83 8.91 -13.45 -6.64
CA GLN A 83 8.75 -14.50 -7.66
C GLN A 83 9.34 -14.09 -9.01
N ILE A 84 9.13 -12.84 -9.44
CA ILE A 84 9.74 -12.31 -10.67
C ILE A 84 11.27 -12.30 -10.55
N SER A 85 11.82 -11.93 -9.39
CA SER A 85 13.26 -11.92 -9.17
C SER A 85 13.86 -13.33 -9.21
N ALA A 86 13.16 -14.33 -8.65
CA ALA A 86 13.56 -15.73 -8.72
C ALA A 86 13.54 -16.24 -10.17
N ALA A 87 12.45 -16.00 -10.90
CA ALA A 87 12.35 -16.38 -12.32
C ALA A 87 13.44 -15.72 -13.18
N ARG A 88 13.81 -14.47 -12.87
CA ARG A 88 14.94 -13.80 -13.55
C ARG A 88 16.29 -14.48 -13.22
N ALA A 89 16.51 -14.89 -11.98
CA ALA A 89 17.73 -15.60 -11.60
C ALA A 89 17.82 -16.96 -12.29
N ASP A 90 16.70 -17.69 -12.37
CA ASP A 90 16.60 -18.95 -13.10
C ASP A 90 16.82 -18.76 -14.61
N ALA A 91 16.30 -17.69 -15.20
CA ALA A 91 16.58 -17.36 -16.59
C ALA A 91 18.06 -17.05 -16.83
N VAL A 92 18.74 -16.38 -15.89
CA VAL A 92 20.20 -16.13 -15.98
C VAL A 92 21.00 -17.44 -15.87
N SER A 93 20.62 -18.34 -14.96
CA SER A 93 21.30 -19.63 -14.81
C SER A 93 21.12 -20.50 -16.06
N ALA A 94 19.91 -20.52 -16.64
CA ALA A 94 19.61 -21.21 -17.89
C ALA A 94 20.36 -20.64 -19.10
N ARG A 95 20.57 -19.31 -19.15
CA ARG A 95 21.44 -18.68 -20.16
C ARG A 95 22.89 -19.16 -20.00
N ALA A 96 23.44 -19.08 -18.79
CA ALA A 96 24.81 -19.50 -18.52
C ALA A 96 25.06 -20.98 -18.87
N ALA A 97 24.09 -21.87 -18.61
CA ALA A 97 24.18 -23.29 -18.97
C ALA A 97 24.24 -23.50 -20.49
N SER A 98 23.46 -22.75 -21.25
CA SER A 98 23.45 -22.85 -22.71
C SER A 98 24.64 -22.20 -23.37
N ASP A 99 25.12 -21.07 -22.85
CA ASP A 99 26.35 -20.45 -23.36
C ASP A 99 27.54 -21.41 -23.17
N ARG A 100 27.53 -22.22 -22.10
CA ARG A 100 28.50 -23.31 -21.91
C ARG A 100 28.30 -24.40 -22.96
N LEU A 101 27.07 -24.85 -23.18
CA LEU A 101 26.76 -25.87 -24.19
C LEU A 101 27.20 -25.44 -25.60
N GLN A 102 26.88 -24.20 -25.99
CA GLN A 102 27.29 -23.63 -27.29
C GLN A 102 28.82 -23.58 -27.41
N ARG A 103 29.53 -23.11 -26.37
CA ARG A 103 31.00 -23.13 -26.37
C ARG A 103 31.57 -24.54 -26.51
N THR A 104 30.98 -25.54 -25.86
CA THR A 104 31.41 -26.95 -26.02
C THR A 104 31.16 -27.45 -27.45
N ILE A 105 30.03 -27.10 -28.05
CA ILE A 105 29.71 -27.45 -29.46
C ILE A 105 30.71 -26.78 -30.42
N ASP A 106 31.01 -25.51 -30.24
CA ASP A 106 31.98 -24.79 -31.07
C ASP A 106 33.40 -25.35 -30.91
N GLN A 107 33.78 -25.75 -29.69
CA GLN A 107 35.04 -26.46 -29.45
C GLN A 107 35.09 -27.80 -30.18
N LEU A 108 34.02 -28.59 -30.17
CA LEU A 108 33.94 -29.85 -30.92
C LEU A 108 34.06 -29.62 -32.44
N ARG A 109 33.35 -28.62 -32.98
CA ARG A 109 33.44 -28.21 -34.40
C ARG A 109 34.88 -27.85 -34.82
N HIS A 110 35.61 -27.13 -33.96
CA HIS A 110 36.99 -26.74 -34.26
C HIS A 110 38.04 -27.82 -33.93
N GLY A 111 37.75 -28.73 -32.99
CA GLY A 111 38.60 -29.84 -32.60
C GLY A 111 38.71 -30.92 -33.68
N ASP A 112 37.60 -31.26 -34.33
CA ASP A 112 37.59 -32.22 -35.45
C ASP A 112 38.43 -31.73 -36.65
N ASN A 113 38.46 -30.42 -36.88
CA ASN A 113 39.24 -29.82 -37.97
C ASN A 113 40.77 -29.92 -37.74
N ARG A 114 41.24 -30.11 -36.50
CA ARG A 114 42.67 -30.27 -36.18
C ARG A 114 43.15 -31.72 -36.30
N THR A 115 42.26 -32.70 -36.23
CA THR A 115 42.61 -34.14 -36.26
C THR A 115 42.50 -34.75 -37.65
N SER A 116 41.85 -34.08 -38.61
CA SER A 116 41.65 -34.55 -40.00
C SER A 116 42.86 -34.38 -40.92
N GLY A 117 44.06 -34.06 -40.40
CA GLY A 117 45.27 -33.92 -41.22
C GLY A 117 45.76 -35.20 -41.90
N ASN A 118 45.28 -36.37 -41.46
CA ASN A 118 45.70 -37.67 -41.98
C ASN A 118 44.48 -38.59 -42.14
N SER A 119 43.86 -38.71 -43.33
CA SER A 119 43.12 -39.90 -43.83
C SER A 119 42.35 -39.60 -45.13
N ASP A 120 42.51 -40.47 -46.12
CA ASP A 120 41.90 -40.50 -47.47
C ASP A 120 40.36 -40.73 -47.51
N THR A 121 39.58 -40.10 -46.61
CA THR A 121 38.11 -40.23 -46.55
C THR A 121 37.40 -38.87 -46.60
N THR A 122 37.84 -38.00 -47.51
CA THR A 122 37.51 -36.56 -47.50
C THR A 122 36.04 -36.21 -47.82
N SER A 123 35.27 -37.06 -48.50
CA SER A 123 33.89 -36.72 -48.89
C SER A 123 32.84 -37.07 -47.83
N GLY A 124 33.05 -38.13 -47.05
CA GLY A 124 32.10 -38.56 -46.01
C GLY A 124 32.17 -37.71 -44.74
N GLY A 125 33.39 -37.35 -44.30
CA GLY A 125 33.61 -36.52 -43.11
C GLY A 125 33.08 -35.09 -43.26
N GLN A 126 33.23 -34.48 -44.45
CA GLN A 126 32.71 -33.13 -44.71
C GLN A 126 31.17 -33.07 -44.70
N ALA A 127 30.50 -34.11 -45.22
CA ALA A 127 29.04 -34.18 -45.20
C ALA A 127 28.49 -34.31 -43.78
N THR A 128 29.11 -35.16 -42.95
CA THR A 128 28.74 -35.32 -41.53
C THR A 128 29.00 -34.04 -40.73
N ALA A 129 30.15 -33.37 -40.93
CA ALA A 129 30.46 -32.11 -40.26
C ALA A 129 29.45 -30.99 -40.58
N ARG A 130 29.00 -30.89 -41.85
CA ARG A 130 27.94 -29.94 -42.26
C ARG A 130 26.57 -30.29 -41.65
N GLN A 131 26.23 -31.56 -41.49
CA GLN A 131 24.99 -31.96 -40.82
C GLN A 131 25.02 -31.63 -39.32
N CYS A 132 26.16 -31.89 -38.65
CA CYS A 132 26.36 -31.49 -37.25
C CYS A 132 26.32 -29.97 -37.06
N SER A 133 26.83 -29.18 -38.02
CA SER A 133 26.75 -27.72 -37.93
C SER A 133 25.31 -27.23 -38.03
N VAL A 134 24.53 -27.69 -39.00
CA VAL A 134 23.11 -27.30 -39.15
C VAL A 134 22.30 -27.68 -37.91
N LEU A 135 22.51 -28.88 -37.34
CA LEU A 135 21.83 -29.31 -36.11
C LEU A 135 22.14 -28.40 -34.91
N ALA A 136 23.40 -27.98 -34.77
CA ALA A 136 23.80 -27.06 -33.70
C ALA A 136 23.21 -25.66 -33.87
N ASP A 137 23.09 -25.15 -35.10
CA ASP A 137 22.47 -23.85 -35.37
C ASP A 137 20.96 -23.89 -35.07
N VAL A 138 20.27 -24.96 -35.53
CA VAL A 138 18.84 -25.18 -35.23
C VAL A 138 18.60 -25.34 -33.74
N LEU A 139 19.47 -26.07 -33.03
CA LEU A 139 19.38 -26.20 -31.57
C LEU A 139 19.55 -24.83 -30.88
N SER A 140 20.49 -24.02 -31.33
CA SER A 140 20.72 -22.67 -30.80
C SER A 140 19.49 -21.77 -30.97
N GLU A 141 18.94 -21.72 -32.18
CA GLU A 141 17.75 -20.92 -32.49
C GLU A 141 16.51 -21.42 -31.71
N SER A 142 16.34 -22.74 -31.63
CA SER A 142 15.25 -23.36 -30.85
C SER A 142 15.35 -23.00 -29.37
N VAL A 143 16.54 -23.12 -28.78
CA VAL A 143 16.78 -22.80 -27.38
C VAL A 143 16.54 -21.31 -27.11
N GLU A 144 16.98 -20.42 -27.99
CA GLU A 144 16.74 -18.98 -27.85
C GLU A 144 15.24 -18.63 -27.94
N ARG A 145 14.51 -19.22 -28.89
CA ARG A 145 13.06 -19.02 -29.00
C ARG A 145 12.32 -19.53 -27.78
N ASN A 146 12.69 -20.71 -27.26
CA ASN A 146 12.09 -21.26 -26.05
C ASN A 146 12.33 -20.37 -24.83
N ARG A 147 13.50 -19.70 -24.73
CA ARG A 147 13.75 -18.72 -23.65
C ARG A 147 12.85 -17.51 -23.73
N GLN A 148 12.68 -16.95 -24.93
CA GLN A 148 11.84 -15.77 -25.11
C GLN A 148 10.39 -16.09 -24.73
N LEU A 149 9.91 -17.26 -25.13
CA LEU A 149 8.59 -17.77 -24.73
C LEU A 149 8.49 -18.00 -23.22
N ALA A 150 9.49 -18.64 -22.60
CA ALA A 150 9.51 -18.85 -21.16
C ALA A 150 9.49 -17.52 -20.38
N ALA A 151 10.29 -16.54 -20.81
CA ALA A 151 10.33 -15.23 -20.17
C ALA A 151 8.98 -14.49 -20.26
N GLU A 152 8.26 -14.61 -21.37
CA GLU A 152 6.92 -14.04 -21.50
C GLU A 152 5.89 -14.80 -20.66
N ALA A 153 5.95 -16.13 -20.65
CA ALA A 153 5.11 -16.99 -19.83
C ALA A 153 5.28 -16.71 -18.34
N ASP A 154 6.52 -16.53 -17.87
CA ASP A 154 6.81 -16.21 -16.47
C ASP A 154 6.31 -14.82 -16.08
N ARG A 155 6.49 -13.82 -16.96
CA ARG A 155 5.97 -12.46 -16.74
C ARG A 155 4.45 -12.44 -16.65
N SER A 156 3.77 -13.05 -17.63
CA SER A 156 2.31 -13.12 -17.68
C SER A 156 1.73 -13.90 -16.51
N ARG A 157 2.34 -15.05 -16.15
CA ARG A 157 1.95 -15.83 -14.97
C ARG A 157 2.11 -15.04 -13.67
N ALA A 158 3.26 -14.38 -13.48
CA ALA A 158 3.48 -13.58 -12.28
C ALA A 158 2.49 -12.42 -12.16
N ALA A 159 2.19 -11.74 -13.26
CA ALA A 159 1.17 -10.69 -13.31
C ALA A 159 -0.23 -11.23 -13.00
N GLY A 160 -0.63 -12.34 -13.63
CA GLY A 160 -1.93 -12.99 -13.41
C GLY A 160 -2.13 -13.41 -11.96
N GLN A 161 -1.15 -14.09 -11.37
CA GLN A 161 -1.20 -14.51 -9.95
C GLN A 161 -1.25 -13.32 -8.99
N ALA A 162 -0.56 -12.21 -9.31
CA ALA A 162 -0.66 -10.99 -8.52
C ALA A 162 -2.07 -10.40 -8.57
N CYS A 163 -2.67 -10.33 -9.77
CA CYS A 163 -4.05 -9.85 -9.95
C CYS A 163 -5.07 -10.70 -9.19
N GLU A 164 -4.99 -12.04 -9.31
CA GLU A 164 -5.88 -12.96 -8.59
C GLU A 164 -5.78 -12.77 -7.08
N ARG A 165 -4.55 -12.73 -6.54
CA ARG A 165 -4.32 -12.56 -5.10
C ARG A 165 -4.81 -11.20 -4.60
N ILE A 166 -4.62 -10.12 -5.37
CA ILE A 166 -5.14 -8.79 -5.04
C ILE A 166 -6.67 -8.83 -4.99
N TYR A 167 -7.30 -9.44 -6.00
CA TYR A 167 -8.75 -9.57 -6.06
C TYR A 167 -9.30 -10.33 -4.84
N ASP A 168 -8.71 -11.47 -4.49
CA ASP A 168 -9.12 -12.26 -3.32
C ASP A 168 -8.93 -11.48 -2.00
N ALA A 169 -7.83 -10.74 -1.88
CA ALA A 169 -7.56 -9.91 -0.71
C ALA A 169 -8.59 -8.78 -0.54
N VAL A 170 -9.00 -8.14 -1.64
CA VAL A 170 -10.01 -7.07 -1.63
C VAL A 170 -11.41 -7.63 -1.36
N ARG A 171 -11.72 -8.82 -1.89
CA ARG A 171 -13.03 -9.47 -1.69
C ARG A 171 -13.21 -10.03 -0.27
N GLY A 172 -12.14 -10.10 0.53
CA GLY A 172 -12.19 -10.57 1.91
C GLY A 172 -12.43 -12.07 2.05
N ARG A 173 -12.29 -12.84 0.96
CA ARG A 173 -12.47 -14.28 0.97
C ARG A 173 -11.14 -14.94 1.38
N ARG A 174 -11.05 -15.36 2.63
CA ARG A 174 -10.13 -16.41 3.08
C ARG A 174 -10.95 -17.62 3.45
#